data_AF-A0A4R5GA16-F1
#
_entry.id   AF-A0A4R5GA16-F1
#
_cell.length_a   1.000
_cell.length_b   1.000
_cell.length_c   1.000
_cell.angle_alpha   90.00
_cell.angle_beta   90.00
_cell.angle_gamma   90.00
#
_symmetry.space_group_name_H-M   'P 1'
#
loop_
_entity.id
_entity.type
_entity.pdbx_description
1 polymer ?
#
loop_
_entity_poly.entity_id
_entity_poly.type
_entity_poly.pdbx_seq_one_letter_code
_entity_poly.pdbx_strand_id
1 'polypeptide(L)'
;MSVPQSSIDLTGTLASPSAEKGNSAATAGASSAPVTSLPVPGTPQPITRLGVEGDEASASAEPASVLDQLIQNRQLSLSGTVLGPVNTAILRSRDGFLVVAVGQTLPDTKVVVRDVTASSITLALDNDTKTLELDKR
;
A
#
# COMPACT_ATOMS: atom_id res chain seq x y z
N MET A 1 44.73 11.51 24.80
CA MET A 1 43.60 10.58 24.69
C MET A 1 43.01 10.37 26.07
N SER A 2 41.83 10.92 26.34
CA SER A 2 40.94 10.51 27.44
C SER A 2 39.54 10.99 27.09
N VAL A 3 38.65 10.05 26.86
CA VAL A 3 37.20 10.29 26.72
C VAL A 3 36.57 10.24 28.12
N PRO A 4 35.71 11.19 28.51
CA PRO A 4 34.86 11.00 29.70
C PRO A 4 33.70 10.05 29.35
N GLN A 5 33.50 9.02 30.18
CA GLN A 5 32.36 8.11 30.07
C GLN A 5 31.08 8.76 30.63
N SER A 6 30.01 8.76 29.84
CA SER A 6 28.66 9.14 30.26
C SER A 6 27.90 7.90 30.76
N SER A 7 27.61 7.84 32.06
CA SER A 7 26.61 6.91 32.61
C SER A 7 25.25 7.58 32.55
N ILE A 8 24.35 7.06 31.71
CA ILE A 8 22.95 7.46 31.66
C ILE A 8 22.12 6.45 32.43
N ASP A 9 21.52 6.95 33.51
CA ASP A 9 20.56 6.30 34.39
C ASP A 9 19.19 6.25 33.70
N LEU A 10 18.59 5.06 33.60
CA LEU A 10 17.27 4.83 33.00
C LEU A 10 16.23 4.53 34.08
N THR A 11 16.10 5.39 35.09
CA THR A 11 14.93 5.40 35.98
C THR A 11 13.87 6.38 35.45
N GLY A 12 13.07 5.90 34.50
CA GLY A 12 11.96 6.64 33.90
C GLY A 12 10.62 5.96 34.15
N THR A 13 10.04 6.21 35.33
CA THR A 13 8.67 5.83 35.71
C THR A 13 7.64 6.60 34.87
N LEU A 14 6.63 5.92 34.31
CA LEU A 14 5.43 6.58 33.78
C LEU A 14 4.19 5.72 34.09
N ALA A 15 3.29 6.33 34.87
CA ALA A 15 2.01 5.81 35.32
C ALA A 15 0.87 6.10 34.32
N SER A 16 -0.10 5.18 34.27
CA SER A 16 -1.59 5.26 34.17
C SER A 16 -2.27 6.26 33.19
N PRO A 17 -3.44 5.92 32.59
CA PRO A 17 -4.73 5.97 33.32
C PRO A 17 -5.83 4.96 32.91
N SER A 18 -6.86 4.93 33.77
CA SER A 18 -8.11 4.15 33.75
C SER A 18 -9.21 4.74 32.83
N ALA A 19 -10.11 3.88 32.33
CA ALA A 19 -11.50 4.18 31.93
C ALA A 19 -12.21 2.82 31.68
N GLU A 20 -13.05 2.28 32.56
CA GLU A 20 -14.47 2.61 32.83
C GLU A 20 -15.39 2.57 31.60
N LYS A 21 -16.17 1.48 31.47
CA LYS A 21 -17.60 1.54 31.12
C LYS A 21 -18.31 0.22 31.40
N GLY A 22 -19.09 0.20 32.48
CA GLY A 22 -20.21 -0.73 32.59
C GLY A 22 -21.36 -0.29 31.69
N ASN A 23 -22.17 -1.23 31.20
CA ASN A 23 -23.58 -0.93 30.99
C ASN A 23 -24.48 -2.16 31.15
N SER A 24 -25.52 -1.92 31.93
CA SER A 24 -26.55 -2.79 32.47
C SER A 24 -27.51 -3.44 31.47
N ALA A 25 -28.04 -4.58 31.92
CA ALA A 25 -29.46 -4.96 32.02
C ALA A 25 -30.33 -5.20 30.77
N ALA A 26 -30.92 -6.41 30.81
CA ALA A 26 -32.35 -6.74 30.68
C ALA A 26 -33.15 -6.20 29.49
N THR A 27 -33.83 -7.09 28.77
CA THR A 27 -35.29 -7.21 28.84
C THR A 27 -35.79 -8.29 27.88
N ALA A 28 -36.75 -9.07 28.38
CA ALA A 28 -37.60 -9.97 27.62
C ALA A 28 -38.58 -9.19 26.74
N GLY A 29 -39.21 -9.87 25.78
CA GLY A 29 -40.59 -9.56 25.42
C GLY A 29 -40.93 -9.50 23.94
N ALA A 30 -41.79 -10.44 23.55
CA ALA A 30 -42.93 -10.29 22.64
C ALA A 30 -42.68 -10.08 21.13
N SER A 31 -42.81 -11.20 20.41
CA SER A 31 -43.82 -11.47 19.37
C SER A 31 -44.53 -10.28 18.70
N SER A 32 -44.45 -10.18 17.36
CA SER A 32 -45.63 -9.90 16.51
C SER A 32 -45.36 -10.02 15.00
N ALA A 33 -46.30 -10.71 14.35
CA ALA A 33 -46.74 -10.64 12.95
C ALA A 33 -45.87 -11.26 11.83
N PRO A 34 -46.40 -12.24 11.07
CA PRO A 34 -45.87 -12.59 9.77
C PRO A 34 -46.28 -11.47 8.78
N VAL A 35 -45.32 -10.64 8.41
CA VAL A 35 -45.52 -9.71 7.29
C VAL A 35 -45.39 -10.50 5.99
N THR A 36 -46.47 -10.48 5.21
CA THR A 36 -46.57 -10.97 3.84
C THR A 36 -45.40 -10.44 3.01
N SER A 37 -44.44 -11.31 2.68
CA SER A 37 -43.32 -10.95 1.83
C SER A 37 -43.82 -10.77 0.39
N LEU A 38 -43.80 -9.52 -0.08
CA LEU A 38 -43.85 -9.23 -1.52
C LEU A 38 -42.65 -9.91 -2.20
N PRO A 39 -42.82 -10.45 -3.43
CA PRO A 39 -41.69 -11.00 -4.18
C PRO A 39 -40.67 -9.88 -4.43
N VAL A 40 -39.47 -10.04 -3.88
CA VAL A 40 -38.34 -9.14 -4.09
C VAL A 40 -37.90 -9.25 -5.55
N PRO A 41 -37.95 -8.18 -6.34
CA PRO A 41 -37.36 -8.15 -7.67
C PRO A 41 -35.85 -8.38 -7.54
N GLY A 42 -35.35 -9.42 -8.19
CA GLY A 42 -33.95 -9.82 -8.11
C GLY A 42 -33.01 -8.69 -8.51
N THR A 43 -32.03 -8.41 -7.66
CA THR A 43 -30.87 -7.59 -8.02
C THR A 43 -30.10 -8.29 -9.15
N PRO A 44 -29.79 -7.59 -10.27
CA PRO A 44 -29.02 -8.17 -11.36
C PRO A 44 -27.61 -8.52 -10.88
N GLN A 45 -27.24 -9.79 -10.98
CA GLN A 45 -25.88 -10.26 -10.75
C GLN A 45 -25.04 -9.91 -12.00
N PRO A 46 -23.93 -9.15 -11.89
CA PRO A 46 -23.01 -8.99 -13.01
C PRO A 46 -22.31 -10.32 -13.27
N ILE A 47 -22.41 -10.81 -14.50
CA ILE A 47 -21.72 -12.02 -14.97
C ILE A 47 -20.22 -11.72 -14.96
N THR A 48 -19.52 -12.10 -13.88
CA THR A 48 -18.05 -12.05 -13.85
C THR A 48 -17.52 -13.30 -14.55
N ARG A 49 -17.48 -13.18 -15.88
CA ARG A 49 -16.65 -13.93 -16.83
C ARG A 49 -16.75 -15.46 -16.76
N LEU A 50 -17.54 -15.95 -17.71
CA LEU A 50 -17.42 -17.26 -18.32
C LEU A 50 -15.99 -17.43 -18.88
N GLY A 51 -15.29 -18.48 -18.45
CA GLY A 51 -13.85 -18.65 -18.68
C GLY A 51 -13.43 -18.77 -20.15
N VAL A 52 -12.19 -18.36 -20.42
CA VAL A 52 -11.34 -18.96 -21.45
C VAL A 52 -9.88 -18.85 -20.99
N GLU A 53 -9.17 -19.97 -21.10
CA GLU A 53 -7.74 -20.12 -20.87
C GLU A 53 -6.89 -19.01 -21.52
N GLY A 54 -5.91 -18.56 -20.74
CA GLY A 54 -4.93 -17.54 -21.08
C GLY A 54 -4.08 -17.27 -19.85
N ASP A 55 -3.49 -18.33 -19.29
CA ASP A 55 -2.40 -18.24 -18.32
C ASP A 55 -1.26 -17.48 -18.99
N GLU A 56 -0.97 -16.27 -18.47
CA GLU A 56 0.22 -15.40 -18.62
C GLU A 56 -0.18 -13.91 -18.42
N ALA A 57 -0.86 -13.61 -17.32
CA ALA A 57 -1.08 -12.24 -16.85
C ALA A 57 -0.77 -12.13 -15.36
N SER A 58 0.49 -12.41 -15.01
CA SER A 58 1.06 -11.94 -13.74
C SER A 58 1.35 -10.46 -13.86
N ALA A 59 0.42 -9.61 -13.41
CA ALA A 59 0.75 -8.31 -12.82
C ALA A 59 -0.43 -7.87 -11.95
N SER A 60 -0.23 -8.04 -10.65
CA SER A 60 -1.16 -7.81 -9.53
C SER A 60 -2.12 -6.64 -9.72
N ALA A 61 -3.41 -6.97 -9.84
CA ALA A 61 -4.47 -6.11 -9.34
C ALA A 61 -4.59 -6.35 -7.82
N GLU A 62 -3.60 -5.91 -7.06
CA GLU A 62 -3.70 -5.81 -5.60
C GLU A 62 -4.54 -4.57 -5.21
N PRO A 63 -5.23 -4.59 -4.06
CA PRO A 63 -6.18 -3.57 -3.67
C PRO A 63 -5.49 -2.21 -3.66
N ALA A 64 -6.14 -1.17 -4.19
CA ALA A 64 -5.60 0.17 -4.41
C ALA A 64 -4.74 0.66 -3.24
N SER A 65 -3.43 0.40 -3.34
CA SER A 65 -2.52 0.57 -2.23
C SER A 65 -2.10 2.02 -2.12
N VAL A 66 -1.66 2.45 -0.93
CA VAL A 66 -1.15 3.81 -0.69
C VAL A 66 -0.03 4.15 -1.69
N LEU A 67 0.75 3.15 -2.08
CA LEU A 67 1.76 3.26 -3.13
C LEU A 67 1.17 3.59 -4.51
N ASP A 68 0.06 2.95 -4.89
CA ASP A 68 -0.63 3.19 -6.17
C ASP A 68 -1.20 4.61 -6.25
N GLN A 69 -1.84 5.07 -5.17
CA GLN A 69 -2.34 6.45 -5.08
C GLN A 69 -1.21 7.47 -5.19
N LEU A 70 -0.07 7.21 -4.55
CA LEU A 70 1.10 8.08 -4.61
C LEU A 70 1.66 8.15 -6.04
N ILE A 71 1.80 6.99 -6.69
CA ILE A 71 2.22 6.88 -8.09
C ILE A 71 1.28 7.68 -8.99
N GLN A 72 -0.02 7.53 -8.82
CA GLN A 72 -1.00 8.22 -9.65
C GLN A 72 -1.07 9.73 -9.39
N ASN A 73 -1.00 10.15 -8.11
CA ASN A 73 -1.01 11.55 -7.71
C ASN A 73 0.20 12.31 -8.30
N ARG A 74 1.38 11.70 -8.24
CA ARG A 74 2.63 12.26 -8.78
C ARG A 74 2.85 11.96 -10.26
N GLN A 75 1.93 11.25 -10.91
CA GLN A 75 2.10 10.66 -12.25
C GLN A 75 3.50 10.04 -12.41
N LEU A 76 3.88 9.18 -11.47
CA LEU A 76 5.13 8.45 -11.55
C LEU A 76 5.06 7.46 -12.71
N SER A 77 6.03 7.54 -13.61
CA SER A 77 6.16 6.62 -14.75
C SER A 77 7.63 6.30 -14.95
N LEU A 78 7.96 5.05 -15.24
CA LEU A 78 9.32 4.66 -15.52
C LEU A 78 9.70 5.17 -16.91
N SER A 79 10.65 6.10 -17.00
CA SER A 79 11.12 6.67 -18.26
C SER A 79 12.32 5.93 -18.83
N GLY A 80 13.10 5.25 -17.98
CA GLY A 80 14.30 4.55 -18.38
C GLY A 80 15.01 3.91 -17.20
N THR A 81 15.91 2.98 -17.48
CA THR A 81 16.79 2.38 -16.49
C THR A 81 18.23 2.36 -17.00
N VAL A 82 19.17 2.51 -16.08
CA VAL A 82 20.61 2.45 -16.32
C VAL A 82 21.14 1.26 -15.54
N LEU A 83 21.53 0.22 -16.28
CA LEU A 83 22.10 -1.00 -15.72
C LEU A 83 23.62 -0.83 -15.65
N GLY A 84 24.19 -1.08 -14.47
CA GLY A 84 25.61 -0.90 -14.21
C GLY A 84 26.00 -1.54 -12.88
N PRO A 85 27.16 -1.19 -12.31
CA PRO A 85 27.53 -1.66 -10.97
C PRO A 85 26.50 -1.30 -9.90
N VAL A 86 25.75 -0.21 -10.13
CA VAL A 86 24.60 0.20 -9.34
C VAL A 86 23.43 0.44 -10.28
N ASN A 87 22.42 -0.42 -10.22
CA ASN A 87 21.22 -0.27 -11.05
C ASN A 87 20.45 1.00 -10.65
N THR A 88 20.14 1.82 -11.64
CA THR A 88 19.51 3.13 -11.44
C THR A 88 18.27 3.25 -12.33
N ALA A 89 17.19 3.79 -11.78
CA ALA A 89 15.95 4.06 -12.49
C ALA A 89 15.75 5.56 -12.69
N ILE A 90 15.20 5.91 -13.85
CA ILE A 90 14.79 7.25 -14.21
C ILE A 90 13.27 7.28 -14.22
N LEU A 91 12.69 7.96 -13.24
CA LEU A 91 11.26 8.15 -13.09
C LEU A 91 10.87 9.53 -13.61
N ARG A 92 9.81 9.60 -14.38
CA ARG A 92 9.11 10.85 -14.67
C ARG A 92 8.05 11.07 -13.61
N SER A 93 7.94 12.30 -13.14
CA SER A 93 6.89 12.80 -12.25
C SER A 93 6.30 14.09 -12.85
N ARG A 94 5.25 14.65 -12.23
CA ARG A 94 4.69 15.95 -12.63
C ARG A 94 5.68 17.10 -12.56
N ASP A 95 6.62 17.06 -11.60
CA ASP A 95 7.65 18.07 -11.41
C ASP A 95 8.87 17.91 -12.33
N GLY A 96 8.96 16.81 -13.08
CA GLY A 96 10.07 16.57 -14.00
C GLY A 96 10.60 15.14 -13.96
N PHE A 97 11.93 14.98 -13.98
CA PHE A 97 12.59 13.68 -13.93
C PHE A 97 13.33 13.51 -12.62
N LEU A 98 13.30 12.29 -12.11
CA LEU A 98 13.94 11.87 -10.89
C LEU A 98 14.80 10.64 -11.17
N VAL A 99 16.02 10.65 -10.62
CA VAL A 99 16.97 9.55 -10.74
C VAL A 99 17.15 8.92 -9.37
N VAL A 100 16.89 7.62 -9.26
CA VAL A 100 17.03 6.85 -8.00
C VAL A 100 17.70 5.52 -8.25
N ALA A 101 18.64 5.17 -7.36
CA ALA A 101 19.32 3.89 -7.39
C ALA A 101 18.52 2.81 -6.64
N VAL A 102 18.79 1.54 -6.94
CA VAL A 102 18.32 0.42 -6.12
C VAL A 102 18.74 0.63 -4.65
N GLY A 103 17.81 0.43 -3.74
CA GLY A 103 17.96 0.63 -2.30
C GLY A 103 17.74 2.07 -1.82
N GLN A 104 17.59 3.04 -2.72
CA GLN A 104 17.30 4.44 -2.34
C GLN A 104 15.81 4.69 -2.16
N THR A 105 15.49 5.66 -1.31
CA THR A 105 14.13 6.19 -1.16
C THR A 105 13.84 7.24 -2.21
N LEU A 106 12.62 7.25 -2.75
CA LEU A 106 12.10 8.35 -3.53
C LEU A 106 12.04 9.63 -2.65
N PRO A 107 12.40 10.81 -3.21
CA PRO A 107 12.31 12.07 -2.50
C PRO A 107 10.86 12.35 -2.09
N ASP A 108 10.72 13.01 -0.95
CA ASP A 108 9.44 13.38 -0.31
C ASP A 108 8.54 12.20 0.10
N THR A 109 9.03 10.97 -0.02
CA THR A 109 8.23 9.77 0.26
C THR A 109 9.07 8.73 1.00
N LYS A 110 8.41 7.69 1.51
CA LYS A 110 9.07 6.53 2.13
C LYS A 110 9.21 5.34 1.20
N VAL A 111 8.93 5.53 -0.09
CA VAL A 111 9.00 4.46 -1.08
C VAL A 111 10.46 4.17 -1.38
N VAL A 112 10.87 2.93 -1.25
CA VAL A 112 12.22 2.45 -1.60
C VAL A 112 12.20 1.71 -2.93
N VAL A 113 13.25 1.88 -3.72
CA VAL A 113 13.48 1.04 -4.90
C VAL A 113 14.05 -0.29 -4.41
N ARG A 114 13.31 -1.39 -4.60
CA ARG A 114 13.77 -2.74 -4.25
C ARG A 114 14.60 -3.35 -5.38
N ASP A 115 14.12 -3.20 -6.60
CA ASP A 115 14.70 -3.83 -7.78
C ASP A 115 14.56 -2.94 -9.01
N VAL A 116 15.49 -3.07 -9.95
CA VAL A 116 15.51 -2.34 -11.23
C VAL A 116 16.02 -3.29 -12.29
N THR A 117 15.20 -3.49 -13.32
CA THR A 117 15.50 -4.32 -14.49
C THR A 117 15.71 -3.43 -15.73
N ALA A 118 15.94 -4.05 -16.89
CA ALA A 118 16.09 -3.33 -18.16
C ALA A 118 14.81 -2.60 -18.62
N SER A 119 13.64 -3.01 -18.14
CA SER A 119 12.35 -2.47 -18.60
C SER A 119 11.32 -2.29 -17.49
N SER A 120 11.66 -2.56 -16.24
CA SER A 120 10.75 -2.45 -15.12
C SER A 120 11.49 -2.12 -13.83
N ILE A 121 10.76 -1.63 -12.84
CA ILE A 121 11.27 -1.34 -11.51
C ILE A 121 10.29 -1.84 -10.46
N THR A 122 10.80 -2.26 -9.31
CA THR A 122 9.98 -2.64 -8.17
C THR A 122 10.14 -1.60 -7.07
N LEU A 123 9.05 -0.91 -6.79
CA LEU A 123 8.91 0.08 -5.73
C LEU A 123 8.28 -0.61 -4.53
N ALA A 124 8.76 -0.31 -3.33
CA ALA A 124 8.17 -0.82 -2.11
C ALA A 124 7.90 0.31 -1.11
N LEU A 125 6.74 0.24 -0.46
CA LEU A 125 6.35 1.12 0.63
C LEU A 125 5.98 0.27 1.83
N ASP A 126 6.86 0.18 2.81
CA ASP A 126 6.67 -0.60 4.03
C ASP A 126 6.44 -2.11 3.73
N ASN A 127 5.18 -2.54 3.62
CA ASN A 127 4.79 -3.90 3.26
C ASN A 127 4.20 -4.03 1.84
N ASP A 128 3.97 -2.90 1.15
CA ASP A 128 3.40 -2.90 -0.19
C ASP A 128 4.48 -2.88 -1.26
N THR A 129 4.28 -3.61 -2.35
CA THR A 129 5.19 -3.59 -3.50
C THR A 129 4.45 -3.38 -4.80
N LYS A 130 4.95 -2.47 -5.63
CA LYS A 130 4.41 -2.16 -6.95
C LYS A 130 5.51 -2.23 -8.00
N THR A 131 5.27 -3.01 -9.03
CA THR A 131 6.12 -3.01 -10.23
C THR A 131 5.64 -1.94 -11.20
N LEU A 132 6.55 -1.09 -11.66
CA LEU A 132 6.34 -0.10 -12.71
C LEU A 132 7.08 -0.53 -13.97
N GLU A 133 6.36 -0.61 -15.07
CA GLU A 133 6.89 -0.94 -16.40
C GLU A 133 7.38 0.32 -17.12
N LEU A 134 8.33 0.14 -18.04
CA LEU A 134 8.91 1.21 -18.86
C LEU A 134 7.84 1.80 -19.78
N ASP A 135 7.57 3.08 -19.59
CA ASP A 135 6.61 3.86 -20.33
C ASP A 135 7.16 4.17 -21.74
N LYS A 136 6.81 3.30 -22.69
CA LYS A 136 7.08 3.50 -24.12
C LYS A 136 6.01 4.40 -24.72
N ARG A 137 6.28 5.71 -24.72
CA ARG A 137 5.46 6.69 -25.45
C ARG A 137 5.92 6.85 -26.88
#